data_AF-A0A8C0C3B6-F1
#
_entry.id   AF-A0A8C0C3B6-F1
#
_cell.length_a   1.000
_cell.length_b   1.000
_cell.length_c   1.000
_cell.angle_alpha   90.00
_cell.angle_beta   90.00
_cell.angle_gamma   90.00
#
_symmetry.space_group_name_H-M   'P 1'
#
loop_
_entity.id
_entity.type
_entity.pdbx_description
1 polymer ?
#
loop_
_entity_poly.entity_id
_entity_poly.type
_entity_poly.pdbx_seq_one_letter_code
_entity_poly.pdbx_strand_id
1 'polypeptide(L)' 'MIIRTMLYTLQEMKQIIKIRAQTEGINISEKALNHLGEIGTKTTLRYTVQLLTPANLATKPVRHNY' A
#
# COMPACT_ATOMS: atom_id res chain seq x y z
N MET A 1 2.19 -18.81 27.27
CA MET A 1 1.56 -19.11 25.96
C MET A 1 2.37 -18.41 24.87
N ILE A 2 2.77 -19.13 23.81
CA ILE A 2 3.44 -18.54 22.65
C ILE A 2 2.45 -18.61 21.48
N ILE A 3 2.07 -17.46 20.93
CA ILE A 3 1.14 -17.36 19.80
C ILE A 3 1.96 -17.14 18.53
N ARG A 4 1.77 -17.98 17.52
CA ARG A 4 2.49 -17.88 16.23
C ARG A 4 1.75 -16.94 15.29
N THR A 5 2.47 -16.02 14.67
CA THR A 5 1.94 -15.19 13.57
C THR A 5 2.15 -15.92 12.25
N MET A 6 1.20 -15.75 11.32
CA MET A 6 1.25 -16.32 9.98
C MET A 6 1.45 -15.21 8.95
N LEU A 7 1.99 -15.58 7.79
CA LEU A 7 2.09 -14.66 6.66
C LEU A 7 0.70 -14.39 6.10
N TYR A 8 0.48 -13.14 5.70
CA TYR A 8 -0.75 -12.73 5.04
C TYR A 8 -0.81 -13.28 3.61
N THR A 9 -2.00 -13.66 3.19
CA THR A 9 -2.30 -13.96 1.79
C THR A 9 -2.32 -12.67 0.95
N LEU A 10 -2.25 -12.81 -0.38
CA LEU A 10 -2.36 -11.68 -1.30
C LEU A 10 -3.66 -10.88 -1.08
N GLN A 11 -4.78 -11.57 -0.82
CA GLN A 11 -6.08 -10.92 -0.61
C GLN A 11 -6.09 -10.11 0.69
N GLU A 12 -5.55 -10.67 1.77
CA GLU A 12 -5.43 -9.96 3.05
C GLU A 12 -4.49 -8.75 2.93
N MET A 13 -3.37 -8.89 2.21
CA MET A 13 -2.48 -7.75 1.96
C MET A 13 -3.21 -6.62 1.21
N LYS A 14 -3.94 -6.94 0.15
CA LYS A 14 -4.74 -5.94 -0.58
C LYS A 14 -5.78 -5.27 0.31
N GLN A 15 -6.44 -6.03 1.19
CA GLN A 15 -7.39 -5.50 2.16
C GLN A 15 -6.72 -4.49 3.10
N ILE A 16 -5.56 -4.85 3.68
CA ILE A 16 -4.82 -3.99 4.61
C ILE A 16 -4.35 -2.70 3.91
N ILE A 17 -3.79 -2.83 2.71
CA ILE A 17 -3.32 -1.69 1.91
C ILE A 17 -4.49 -0.75 1.58
N LYS A 18 -5.65 -1.31 1.22
CA LYS A 18 -6.86 -0.53 0.92
C LYS A 18 -7.35 0.26 2.14
N ILE A 19 -7.43 -0.37 3.31
CA ILE A 19 -7.82 0.28 4.58
C ILE A 19 -6.83 1.41 4.90
N ARG A 20 -5.54 1.16 4.71
CA ARG A 20 -4.50 2.16 4.97
C ARG A 20 -4.60 3.35 4.01
N ALA A 21 -4.79 3.10 2.72
CA ALA A 21 -5.00 4.15 1.73
C ALA A 21 -6.23 5.01 2.07
N GLN A 22 -7.34 4.39 2.47
CA GLN A 22 -8.54 5.11 2.93
C GLN A 22 -8.26 5.95 4.18
N THR A 23 -7.49 5.44 5.14
CA THR A 23 -7.12 6.17 6.37
C THR A 23 -6.26 7.39 6.07
N GLU A 24 -5.37 7.30 5.08
CA GLU A 24 -4.52 8.41 4.63
C GLU A 24 -5.20 9.33 3.60
N GLY A 25 -6.46 9.06 3.22
CA GLY A 25 -7.19 9.83 2.22
C GLY A 25 -6.62 9.70 0.80
N ILE A 26 -5.93 8.59 0.51
CA ILE A 26 -5.30 8.31 -0.78
C ILE A 26 -6.24 7.48 -1.63
N ASN A 27 -6.62 8.00 -2.81
CA ASN A 27 -7.46 7.26 -3.73
C ASN A 27 -6.60 6.36 -4.64
N ILE A 28 -6.77 5.05 -4.52
CA ILE A 28 -6.01 4.04 -5.28
C ILE A 28 -6.92 3.30 -6.25
N SER A 29 -6.46 3.15 -7.49
CA SER A 29 -7.11 2.30 -8.49
C SER A 29 -6.87 0.82 -8.20
N GLU A 30 -7.83 -0.03 -8.56
CA GLU A 30 -7.74 -1.48 -8.37
C GLU A 30 -6.50 -2.11 -9.03
N LYS A 31 -6.08 -1.61 -10.21
CA LYS A 31 -4.86 -2.07 -10.87
C LYS A 31 -3.61 -1.79 -10.03
N ALA A 32 -3.53 -0.60 -9.43
CA ALA A 32 -2.43 -0.23 -8.55
C ALA A 32 -2.46 -1.05 -7.25
N LEU A 33 -3.65 -1.34 -6.71
CA LEU A 33 -3.80 -2.20 -5.53
C LEU A 33 -3.34 -3.64 -5.78
N ASN A 34 -3.66 -4.20 -6.96
CA ASN A 34 -3.17 -5.53 -7.37
C ASN A 34 -1.64 -5.55 -7.40
N HIS A 35 -1.04 -4.53 -8.02
CA HIS A 35 0.41 -4.47 -8.18
C HIS A 35 1.14 -4.26 -6.85
N LEU A 36 0.58 -3.42 -5.97
CA LEU A 36 1.08 -3.26 -4.59
C LEU A 36 0.98 -4.58 -3.80
N GLY A 37 -0.10 -5.34 -3.99
CA GLY A 37 -0.24 -6.67 -3.40
C GLY A 37 0.85 -7.64 -3.85
N GLU A 38 1.16 -7.69 -5.15
CA GLU A 38 2.25 -8.51 -5.71
C GLU A 38 3.65 -8.07 -5.21
N ILE A 39 3.86 -6.77 -5.02
CA ILE A 39 5.09 -6.27 -4.40
C ILE A 39 5.16 -6.72 -2.94
N GLY A 40 4.02 -6.70 -2.22
CA GLY A 40 3.93 -7.13 -0.83
C GLY A 40 4.22 -8.62 -0.64
N THR A 41 3.82 -9.48 -1.59
CA THR A 41 4.17 -10.91 -1.56
C THR A 41 5.65 -11.17 -1.85
N LYS A 42 6.28 -10.35 -2.70
CA LYS A 42 7.73 -10.44 -2.99
C LYS A 42 8.61 -9.79 -1.92
N THR A 43 8.06 -8.89 -1.11
CA THR A 43 8.79 -8.11 -0.11
C THR A 43 8.16 -8.28 1.27
N THR A 44 7.52 -7.24 1.81
CA THR A 44 6.80 -7.26 3.09
C THR A 44 5.63 -6.29 3.03
N LEU A 45 4.59 -6.53 3.84
CA LEU A 45 3.46 -5.62 4.00
C LEU A 45 3.89 -4.20 4.41
N ARG A 46 4.92 -4.09 5.26
CA ARG A 46 5.45 -2.78 5.71
C ARG A 46 5.99 -1.97 4.54
N TYR A 47 6.77 -2.61 3.66
CA TYR A 47 7.35 -1.96 2.49
C TYR A 47 6.24 -1.40 1.58
N THR A 48 5.23 -2.21 1.28
CA THR A 48 4.11 -1.78 0.43
C THR A 48 3.33 -0.62 1.02
N VAL A 49 3.08 -0.63 2.34
CA VAL A 49 2.40 0.48 3.03
C VAL A 49 3.21 1.77 2.94
N GLN A 50 4.53 1.68 3.09
CA GLN A 50 5.43 2.85 3.00
C GLN A 50 5.46 3.46 1.58
N LEU A 51 5.16 2.69 0.54
CA LEU A 51 5.10 3.19 -0.84
C LEU A 51 3.85 4.03 -1.13
N LEU A 52 2.79 3.94 -0.32
CA LEU A 52 1.53 4.68 -0.52
C LEU A 52 1.75 6.19 -0.52
N THR A 53 2.50 6.69 0.47
CA THR A 53 2.78 8.12 0.64
C THR A 53 3.59 8.73 -0.51
N PRO A 54 4.77 8.20 -0.90
CA PRO A 54 5.53 8.75 -2.03
C PRO A 54 4.82 8.56 -3.37
N ALA A 55 4.08 7.48 -3.58
CA ALA A 55 3.28 7.30 -4.80
C ALA A 55 2.20 8.37 -4.94
N ASN A 56 1.54 8.74 -3.83
CA ASN A 56 0.54 9.83 -3.82
C ASN A 56 1.16 11.22 -4.01
N LEU A 57 2.42 11.44 -3.57
CA LEU A 57 3.12 12.69 -3.83
C LEU A 57 3.56 12.78 -5.30
N ALA A 58 4.01 11.68 -5.89
CA ALA A 58 4.44 11.64 -7.29
C ALA A 58 3.30 11.89 -8.29
N THR A 59 2.07 11.50 -7.95
CA THR A 59 0.88 11.78 -8.78
C THR A 59 0.38 13.22 -8.64
N LYS A 60 0.73 13.91 -7.55
CA LYS A 60 0.37 15.32 -7.38
C LYS A 60 1.31 16.17 -8.24
N PRO A 61 0.76 17.06 -9.10
CA PRO A 61 1.59 17.97 -9.88
C PRO A 61 2.36 18.87 -8.92
N VAL A 62 3.68 18.84 -9.02
CA VAL A 62 4.58 19.72 -8.28
C VAL A 62 4.29 21.14 -8.78
N ARG A 63 3.53 21.94 -8.03
CA ARG A 63 3.33 23.36 -8.35
C ARG A 63 4.66 24.08 -8.11
N HIS A 64 5.46 24.18 -9.16
CA HIS A 64 6.60 25.08 -9.20
C HIS A 64 6.02 26.50 -9.32
N ASN A 65 5.77 27.15 -8.17
CA ASN A 65 5.46 28.58 -8.14
C ASN A 65 6.79 29.35 -8.30
N TYR A 66 7.01 29.88 -9.50
CA TYR A 66 7.83 31.05 -9.75
C TYR A 66 6.92 32.17 -10.24
#